data_AF-A0A4Q4CKS1-F1
#
_entry.id   AF-A0A4Q4CKS1-F1
#
_cell.length_a   1.000
_cell.length_b   1.000
_cell.length_c   1.000
_cell.angle_alpha   90.00
_cell.angle_beta   90.00
_cell.angle_gamma   90.00
#
_symmetry.space_group_name_H-M   'P 1'
#
loop_
_entity.id
_entity.type
_entity.pdbx_description
1 polymer ?
#
loop_
_entity_poly.entity_id
_entity_poly.type
_entity_poly.pdbx_seq_one_letter_code
_entity_poly.pdbx_strand_id
1 'polypeptide(L)'
;MGPVADPGEPVQQRPRAVIPWASRWLLVLLLLAAPAGRAAAQDAPLVVALSQTAVEVTTGFTGASLMVFGSTEAPIGPGGDEILVVARGPTRPVVVRRKVPVAGIIWVNGPSARFAEVPGFYFIAGSRPAWQLLPEEERQRNSLGLDSLPLTSTGARSPAFRAALLGLESTSGLWLEDTSAIEIAGSRLFHA
;
A
#
# COMPACT_ATOMS: atom_id res chain seq x y z
N MET A 1 -85.71 59.20 -43.41
CA MET A 1 -86.17 58.31 -42.32
C MET A 1 -84.96 57.53 -41.84
N GLY A 2 -84.46 57.81 -40.62
CA GLY A 2 -83.36 57.06 -39.98
C GLY A 2 -83.83 55.70 -39.40
N PRO A 3 -83.09 55.03 -38.49
CA PRO A 3 -82.19 55.68 -37.51
C PRO A 3 -80.91 54.90 -37.08
N VAL A 4 -80.22 55.51 -36.09
CA VAL A 4 -79.45 54.94 -34.97
C VAL A 4 -77.94 54.70 -35.09
N ALA A 5 -77.26 55.25 -34.09
CA ALA A 5 -75.83 55.28 -33.78
C ALA A 5 -75.35 54.02 -33.07
N ASP A 6 -74.02 53.82 -33.02
CA ASP A 6 -73.38 53.18 -31.87
C ASP A 6 -71.98 53.80 -31.63
N PRO A 7 -71.67 54.30 -30.42
CA PRO A 7 -70.36 54.83 -30.06
C PRO A 7 -69.52 53.84 -29.23
N GLY A 8 -68.23 53.74 -29.55
CA GLY A 8 -67.16 53.41 -28.60
C GLY A 8 -66.75 51.95 -28.51
N GLU A 9 -65.64 51.60 -29.14
CA GLU A 9 -64.89 50.39 -28.79
C GLU A 9 -64.17 50.56 -27.44
N PRO A 10 -64.27 49.60 -26.51
CA PRO A 10 -63.43 49.58 -25.32
C PRO A 10 -62.06 48.94 -25.61
N VAL A 11 -61.00 49.66 -25.24
CA VAL A 11 -59.61 49.20 -25.20
C VAL A 11 -59.49 48.01 -24.22
N GLN A 12 -59.21 46.81 -24.73
CA GLN A 12 -58.91 45.63 -23.92
C GLN A 12 -57.55 45.76 -23.24
N GLN A 13 -57.54 45.94 -21.92
CA GLN A 13 -56.33 45.86 -21.10
C GLN A 13 -56.00 44.40 -20.77
N ARG A 14 -54.80 43.94 -21.13
CA ARG A 14 -54.28 42.62 -20.73
C ARG A 14 -54.05 42.58 -19.22
N PRO A 15 -54.60 41.59 -18.48
CA PRO A 15 -54.33 41.47 -17.06
C PRO A 15 -52.84 41.16 -16.84
N ARG A 16 -52.14 42.06 -16.15
CA ARG A 16 -50.82 41.76 -15.58
C ARG A 16 -51.03 40.69 -14.51
N ALA A 17 -50.47 39.51 -14.72
CA ALA A 17 -50.48 38.44 -13.73
C ALA A 17 -49.72 38.91 -12.47
N VAL A 18 -50.47 39.35 -11.47
CA VAL A 18 -49.94 39.70 -10.15
C VAL A 18 -49.76 38.39 -9.40
N ILE A 19 -48.52 37.91 -9.33
CA ILE A 19 -48.17 36.73 -8.55
C ILE A 19 -48.41 37.09 -7.07
N PRO A 20 -49.37 36.47 -6.37
CA PRO A 20 -49.71 36.83 -5.01
C PRO A 20 -48.51 36.56 -4.11
N TRP A 21 -48.21 37.50 -3.21
CA TRP A 21 -47.10 37.43 -2.25
C TRP A 21 -47.04 36.08 -1.51
N ALA A 22 -48.19 35.47 -1.21
CA ALA A 22 -48.31 34.14 -0.61
C ALA A 22 -47.64 33.00 -1.43
N SER A 23 -47.61 33.10 -2.76
CA SER A 23 -46.97 32.09 -3.62
C SER A 23 -45.43 32.15 -3.59
N ARG A 24 -44.85 33.33 -3.28
CA ARG A 24 -43.40 33.47 -3.06
C ARG A 24 -42.98 32.78 -1.76
N TRP A 25 -43.80 32.88 -0.71
CA TRP A 25 -43.54 32.18 0.55
C TRP A 25 -43.69 30.66 0.41
N LEU A 26 -44.66 30.20 -0.38
CA LEU A 26 -44.85 28.78 -0.67
C LEU A 26 -43.65 28.20 -1.45
N LEU A 27 -43.12 28.93 -2.44
CA LEU A 27 -41.91 28.55 -3.17
C LEU A 27 -40.66 28.51 -2.28
N VAL A 28 -40.51 29.45 -1.35
CA VAL A 28 -39.41 29.44 -0.37
C VAL A 28 -39.54 28.26 0.60
N LEU A 29 -40.75 27.97 1.08
CA LEU A 29 -41.02 26.79 1.92
C LEU A 29 -40.76 25.48 1.17
N LEU A 30 -41.10 25.41 -0.12
CA LEU A 30 -40.82 24.24 -0.96
C LEU A 30 -39.31 24.07 -1.21
N LEU A 31 -38.57 25.17 -1.34
CA LEU A 31 -37.10 25.14 -1.48
C LEU A 31 -36.39 24.76 -0.18
N LEU A 32 -36.91 25.20 0.98
CA LEU A 32 -36.39 24.79 2.29
C LEU A 32 -36.77 23.35 2.66
N ALA A 33 -37.88 22.84 2.13
CA ALA A 33 -38.31 21.46 2.29
C ALA A 33 -37.68 20.51 1.25
N ALA A 34 -36.84 21.01 0.34
CA ALA A 34 -36.02 20.15 -0.50
C ALA A 34 -35.18 19.27 0.43
N PRO A 35 -35.25 17.93 0.31
CA PRO A 35 -34.46 17.06 1.16
C PRO A 35 -33.01 17.42 0.93
N ALA A 36 -32.37 18.01 1.95
CA ALA A 36 -30.92 18.18 1.98
C ALA A 36 -30.37 16.80 1.62
N GLY A 37 -29.75 16.70 0.45
CA GLY A 37 -29.28 15.43 -0.09
C GLY A 37 -28.56 14.72 1.03
N ARG A 38 -29.10 13.56 1.45
CA ARG A 38 -28.43 12.72 2.44
C ARG A 38 -27.02 12.56 1.90
N ALA A 39 -26.04 13.17 2.56
CA ALA A 39 -24.65 12.87 2.31
C ALA A 39 -24.59 11.36 2.40
N ALA A 40 -24.41 10.69 1.26
CA ALA A 40 -24.27 9.25 1.24
C ALA A 40 -23.06 9.00 2.12
N ALA A 41 -23.31 8.56 3.36
CA ALA A 41 -22.28 7.94 4.16
C ALA A 41 -21.76 6.83 3.25
N GLN A 42 -20.51 6.99 2.80
CA GLN A 42 -19.89 5.97 1.97
C GLN A 42 -19.85 4.73 2.86
N ASP A 43 -20.76 3.78 2.62
CA ASP A 43 -20.73 2.47 3.24
C ASP A 43 -19.35 1.89 2.89
N ALA A 44 -18.42 1.97 3.83
CA ALA A 44 -17.17 1.26 3.71
C ALA A 44 -17.55 -0.22 3.81
N PRO A 45 -17.43 -1.01 2.73
CA PRO A 45 -17.82 -2.41 2.78
C PRO A 45 -17.03 -3.10 3.89
N LEU A 46 -17.71 -3.85 4.75
CA LEU A 46 -17.07 -4.64 5.80
C LEU A 46 -16.20 -5.71 5.11
N VAL A 47 -14.88 -5.48 5.10
CA VAL A 47 -13.91 -6.45 4.60
C VAL A 47 -13.38 -7.24 5.80
N VAL A 48 -13.51 -8.56 5.75
CA VAL A 48 -12.99 -9.47 6.77
C VAL A 48 -11.96 -10.37 6.12
N ALA A 49 -10.75 -10.41 6.67
CA ALA A 49 -9.77 -11.46 6.37
C ALA A 49 -9.82 -12.50 7.48
N LEU A 50 -9.82 -13.77 7.10
CA LEU A 50 -9.80 -14.90 8.04
C LEU A 50 -8.36 -15.40 8.15
N SER A 51 -7.90 -15.59 9.39
CA SER A 51 -6.51 -15.89 9.72
C SER A 51 -6.02 -17.27 9.26
N GLN A 52 -6.91 -18.19 8.84
CA GLN A 52 -6.65 -19.50 8.20
C GLN A 52 -7.93 -20.36 8.25
N THR A 53 -8.31 -21.08 7.18
CA THR A 53 -9.42 -22.08 7.19
C THR A 53 -8.93 -23.53 7.15
N ALA A 54 -7.64 -23.80 6.89
CA ALA A 54 -7.11 -25.16 6.87
C ALA A 54 -5.63 -25.20 7.27
N VAL A 55 -5.32 -25.92 8.35
CA VAL A 55 -3.97 -26.36 8.69
C VAL A 55 -3.85 -27.80 8.21
N GLU A 56 -3.27 -28.02 7.04
CA GLU A 56 -2.96 -29.37 6.57
C GLU A 56 -1.76 -29.89 7.37
N VAL A 57 -2.00 -30.83 8.30
CA VAL A 57 -0.92 -31.45 9.08
C VAL A 57 -0.19 -32.46 8.20
N THR A 58 0.73 -31.98 7.37
CA THR A 58 1.73 -32.82 6.71
C THR A 58 2.92 -33.06 7.63
N THR A 59 3.60 -34.20 7.49
CA THR A 59 4.78 -34.59 8.29
C THR A 59 6.04 -33.77 7.97
N GLY A 60 5.91 -32.68 7.22
CA GLY A 60 6.98 -31.73 6.83
C GLY A 60 6.87 -30.35 7.48
N PHE A 61 6.34 -30.23 8.70
CA PHE A 61 6.26 -28.95 9.43
C PHE A 61 7.67 -28.37 9.70
N THR A 62 7.98 -27.19 9.15
CA THR A 62 9.33 -26.56 9.19
C THR A 62 9.46 -25.38 10.17
N GLY A 63 8.40 -24.96 10.87
CA GLY A 63 8.49 -23.87 11.86
C GLY A 63 7.23 -23.01 11.99
N ALA A 64 7.38 -21.83 12.62
CA ALA A 64 6.31 -20.86 12.86
C ALA A 64 6.08 -19.96 11.63
N SER A 65 4.84 -19.91 11.12
CA SER A 65 4.40 -18.94 10.11
C SER A 65 4.08 -17.60 10.78
N LEU A 66 4.73 -16.52 10.35
CA LEU A 66 4.35 -15.15 10.74
C LEU A 66 3.34 -14.64 9.73
N MET A 67 2.19 -14.19 10.22
CA MET A 67 1.15 -13.58 9.40
C MET A 67 0.84 -12.20 9.95
N VAL A 68 0.88 -11.19 9.10
CA VAL A 68 0.61 -9.80 9.46
C VAL A 68 -0.68 -9.36 8.80
N PHE A 69 -1.57 -8.75 9.57
CA PHE A 69 -2.79 -8.11 9.06
C PHE A 69 -2.76 -6.61 9.36
N GLY A 70 -3.27 -5.81 8.44
CA GLY A 70 -3.46 -4.39 8.67
C GLY A 70 -4.45 -3.77 7.70
N SER A 71 -4.84 -2.52 7.97
CA SER A 71 -5.73 -1.76 7.10
C SER A 71 -5.32 -0.31 6.99
N THR A 72 -5.60 0.31 5.84
CA THR A 72 -5.34 1.71 5.54
C THR A 72 -6.63 2.53 5.43
N GLU A 73 -6.54 3.85 5.56
CA GLU A 73 -7.69 4.75 5.39
C GLU A 73 -8.01 4.98 3.90
N ALA A 74 -6.97 5.22 3.08
CA ALA A 74 -7.12 5.31 1.64
C ALA A 74 -6.97 3.93 0.98
N PRO A 75 -7.52 3.71 -0.23
CA PRO A 75 -7.29 2.49 -0.99
C PRO A 75 -5.81 2.21 -1.21
N ILE A 76 -5.39 0.95 -1.13
CA ILE A 76 -4.00 0.53 -1.36
C ILE A 76 -3.74 0.46 -2.86
N GLY A 77 -2.65 1.06 -3.33
CA GLY A 77 -2.22 1.03 -4.72
C GLY A 77 -2.24 2.40 -5.41
N PRO A 78 -2.34 2.45 -6.76
CA PRO A 78 -2.12 3.69 -7.51
C PRO A 78 -3.05 4.84 -7.08
N GLY A 79 -2.45 5.92 -6.58
CA GLY A 79 -3.18 7.11 -6.13
C GLY A 79 -3.75 7.03 -4.71
N GLY A 80 -3.38 6.01 -3.94
CA GLY A 80 -3.72 5.90 -2.52
C GLY A 80 -2.53 5.49 -1.66
N ASP A 81 -2.76 4.68 -0.63
CA ASP A 81 -1.74 4.29 0.34
C ASP A 81 -0.83 3.16 -0.21
N GLU A 82 0.40 3.13 0.28
CA GLU A 82 1.41 2.13 -0.08
C GLU A 82 1.94 1.48 1.20
N ILE A 83 2.21 0.18 1.15
CA ILE A 83 2.56 -0.60 2.34
C ILE A 83 3.85 -1.35 2.11
N LEU A 84 4.68 -1.39 3.15
CA LEU A 84 5.87 -2.21 3.26
C LEU A 84 5.83 -2.95 4.60
N VAL A 85 5.93 -4.27 4.55
CA VAL A 85 6.04 -5.16 5.71
C VAL A 85 7.47 -5.68 5.75
N VAL A 86 8.14 -5.52 6.90
CA VAL A 86 9.51 -6.03 7.11
C VAL A 86 9.56 -6.85 8.37
N ALA A 87 10.11 -8.05 8.27
CA ALA A 87 10.41 -8.90 9.41
C ALA A 87 11.93 -9.17 9.48
N ARG A 88 12.49 -8.97 10.67
CA ARG A 88 13.93 -9.15 10.94
C ARG A 88 14.16 -9.95 12.21
N GLY A 89 15.04 -10.94 12.10
CA GLY A 89 15.50 -11.71 13.24
C GLY A 89 16.66 -11.03 13.98
N PRO A 90 17.04 -11.54 15.16
CA PRO A 90 18.24 -11.11 15.88
C PRO A 90 19.49 -11.17 15.01
N THR A 91 20.41 -10.24 15.20
CA THR A 91 21.67 -10.20 14.45
C THR A 91 22.69 -11.20 15.02
N ARG A 92 23.52 -11.74 14.13
CA ARG A 92 24.63 -12.63 14.47
C ARG A 92 25.88 -12.28 13.68
N PRO A 93 27.08 -12.53 14.23
CA PRO A 93 28.32 -12.37 13.48
C PRO A 93 28.47 -13.47 12.43
N VAL A 94 28.90 -13.10 11.22
CA VAL A 94 29.14 -14.03 10.09
C VAL A 94 30.51 -13.78 9.50
N VAL A 95 31.20 -14.86 9.11
CA VAL A 95 32.49 -14.77 8.42
C VAL A 95 32.36 -15.41 7.05
N VAL A 96 32.50 -14.60 6.01
CA VAL A 96 32.51 -15.05 4.62
C VAL A 96 33.96 -15.32 4.21
N ARG A 97 34.22 -16.52 3.69
CA ARG A 97 35.56 -16.96 3.25
C ARG A 97 35.54 -17.26 1.77
N ARG A 98 36.51 -16.72 1.03
CA ARG A 98 36.72 -17.07 -0.37
C ARG A 98 37.62 -18.29 -0.46
N LYS A 99 37.13 -19.37 -1.06
CA LYS A 99 38.00 -20.50 -1.45
C LYS A 99 38.83 -20.11 -2.66
N VAL A 100 40.12 -20.42 -2.63
CA VAL A 100 41.07 -20.13 -3.70
C VAL A 100 41.66 -21.45 -4.19
N PRO A 101 41.71 -21.70 -5.51
CA PRO A 101 42.33 -22.90 -6.03
C PRO A 101 43.85 -22.77 -5.94
N VAL A 102 44.51 -23.84 -5.51
CA VAL A 102 45.97 -23.96 -5.49
C VAL A 102 46.36 -25.09 -6.42
N ALA A 103 47.25 -24.78 -7.37
CA ALA A 103 47.75 -25.71 -8.39
C ALA A 103 46.64 -26.43 -9.21
N GLY A 104 45.44 -25.85 -9.28
CA GLY A 104 44.30 -26.40 -10.04
C GLY A 104 43.65 -27.66 -9.46
N ILE A 105 44.14 -28.19 -8.33
CA ILE A 105 43.70 -29.50 -7.79
C ILE A 105 42.99 -29.33 -6.44
N ILE A 106 43.49 -28.45 -5.57
CA ILE A 106 42.96 -28.29 -4.21
C ILE A 106 42.41 -26.89 -4.00
N TRP A 107 41.36 -26.78 -3.20
CA TRP A 107 40.80 -25.51 -2.77
C TRP A 107 41.19 -25.24 -1.33
N VAL A 108 41.80 -24.09 -1.07
CA VAL A 108 42.18 -23.67 0.28
C VAL A 108 41.37 -22.46 0.71
N ASN A 109 41.24 -22.27 2.01
CA ASN A 109 40.64 -21.06 2.57
C ASN A 109 41.57 -19.88 2.29
N GLY A 110 41.11 -18.95 1.46
CA GLY A 110 41.81 -17.70 1.17
C GLY A 110 41.31 -16.55 2.05
N PRO A 111 41.32 -15.31 1.52
CA PRO A 111 40.88 -14.13 2.27
C PRO A 111 39.45 -14.24 2.81
N SER A 112 39.21 -13.58 3.94
CA SER A 112 37.92 -13.58 4.62
C SER A 112 37.47 -12.17 5.02
N ALA A 113 36.16 -11.98 5.08
CA ALA A 113 35.52 -10.79 5.62
C ALA A 113 34.58 -11.19 6.76
N ARG A 114 34.61 -10.44 7.86
CA ARG A 114 33.73 -10.63 9.02
C ARG A 114 32.69 -9.51 9.08
N PHE A 115 31.43 -9.89 9.13
CA PHE A 115 30.28 -9.02 9.34
C PHE A 115 29.80 -9.21 10.78
N ALA A 116 29.67 -8.13 11.54
CA ALA A 116 29.32 -8.21 12.96
C ALA A 116 27.81 -8.38 13.19
N GLU A 117 27.00 -7.67 12.40
CA GLU A 117 25.57 -7.51 12.62
C GLU A 117 24.78 -7.98 11.40
N VAL A 118 24.74 -9.30 11.18
CA VAL A 118 23.96 -9.90 10.07
C VAL A 118 22.64 -10.41 10.62
N PRO A 119 21.47 -9.93 10.12
CA PRO A 119 20.17 -10.47 10.52
C PRO A 119 20.09 -11.98 10.30
N GLY A 120 19.65 -12.74 11.30
CA GLY A 120 19.46 -14.19 11.16
C GLY A 120 18.33 -14.56 10.18
N PHE A 121 17.39 -13.65 9.97
CA PHE A 121 16.27 -13.74 9.04
C PHE A 121 15.95 -12.33 8.55
N TYR A 122 15.59 -12.19 7.28
CA TYR A 122 15.15 -10.93 6.69
C TYR A 122 14.05 -11.20 5.67
N PHE A 123 12.89 -10.60 5.86
CA PHE A 123 11.80 -10.62 4.90
C PHE A 123 11.32 -9.19 4.67
N ILE A 124 11.09 -8.85 3.40
CA ILE A 124 10.45 -7.61 3.00
C ILE A 124 9.43 -7.90 1.90
N ALA A 125 8.22 -7.39 2.08
CA ALA A 125 7.15 -7.41 1.11
C ALA A 125 6.49 -6.05 1.04
N GLY A 126 5.98 -5.68 -0.13
CA GLY A 126 5.30 -4.41 -0.32
C GLY A 126 4.18 -4.48 -1.34
N SER A 127 3.36 -3.43 -1.38
CA SER A 127 2.44 -3.17 -2.51
C SER A 127 3.20 -2.93 -3.82
N ARG A 128 4.43 -2.42 -3.72
CA ARG A 128 5.42 -2.27 -4.79
C ARG A 128 6.83 -2.51 -4.22
N PRO A 129 7.86 -2.71 -5.08
CA PRO A 129 9.23 -2.79 -4.61
C PRO A 129 9.63 -1.57 -3.77
N ALA A 130 10.39 -1.77 -2.70
CA ALA A 130 10.77 -0.70 -1.78
C ALA A 130 11.46 0.48 -2.49
N TRP A 131 12.31 0.20 -3.49
CA TRP A 131 13.00 1.20 -4.30
C TRP A 131 12.10 2.07 -5.18
N GLN A 132 10.84 1.66 -5.40
CA GLN A 132 9.81 2.47 -6.07
C GLN A 132 8.93 3.24 -5.09
N LEU A 133 8.89 2.84 -3.83
CA LEU A 133 8.08 3.46 -2.78
C LEU A 133 8.84 4.56 -2.05
N LEU A 134 10.14 4.36 -1.82
CA LEU A 134 10.95 5.22 -0.97
C LEU A 134 12.26 5.61 -1.66
N PRO A 135 12.74 6.85 -1.46
CA PRO A 135 14.08 7.25 -1.88
C PRO A 135 15.17 6.40 -1.22
N GLU A 136 16.33 6.29 -1.88
CA GLU A 136 17.46 5.50 -1.39
C GLU A 136 17.86 5.84 0.05
N GLU A 137 17.87 7.13 0.40
CA GLU A 137 18.23 7.58 1.74
C GLU A 137 17.28 7.02 2.81
N GLU A 138 15.96 7.06 2.55
CA GLU A 138 14.95 6.50 3.45
C GLU A 138 15.08 4.99 3.57
N ARG A 139 15.41 4.31 2.47
CA ARG A 139 15.64 2.86 2.48
C ARG A 139 16.87 2.48 3.30
N GLN A 140 17.98 3.20 3.15
CA GLN A 140 19.20 2.98 3.94
C GLN A 140 18.98 3.26 5.43
N ARG A 141 18.34 4.39 5.75
CA ARG A 141 18.02 4.77 7.14
C ARG A 141 17.19 3.71 7.83
N ASN A 142 16.21 3.13 7.13
CA ASN A 142 15.27 2.15 7.70
C ASN A 142 15.64 0.69 7.39
N SER A 143 16.76 0.45 6.69
CA SER A 143 17.22 -0.88 6.25
C SER A 143 16.15 -1.65 5.46
N LEU A 144 15.62 -1.01 4.41
CA LEU A 144 14.53 -1.50 3.55
C LEU A 144 15.07 -1.97 2.18
N GLY A 145 15.11 -3.28 2.00
CA GLY A 145 15.76 -3.94 0.87
C GLY A 145 17.11 -4.54 1.27
N LEU A 146 17.49 -5.63 0.59
CA LEU A 146 18.76 -6.33 0.82
C LEU A 146 19.98 -5.46 0.48
N ASP A 147 19.82 -4.54 -0.45
CA ASP A 147 20.82 -3.54 -0.83
C ASP A 147 21.04 -2.47 0.26
N SER A 148 19.99 -2.11 0.98
CA SER A 148 20.01 -1.09 2.05
C SER A 148 20.40 -1.62 3.43
N LEU A 149 20.67 -2.93 3.57
CA LEU A 149 21.12 -3.51 4.84
C LEU A 149 22.51 -2.98 5.26
N PRO A 150 22.71 -2.59 6.53
CA PRO A 150 23.95 -1.98 7.04
C PRO A 150 25.06 -3.02 7.31
N LEU A 151 25.41 -3.79 6.29
CA LEU A 151 26.36 -4.90 6.37
C LEU A 151 27.79 -4.39 6.29
N THR A 152 28.34 -3.97 7.43
CA THR A 152 29.73 -3.50 7.53
C THR A 152 30.69 -4.67 7.75
N SER A 153 31.70 -4.78 6.87
CA SER A 153 32.72 -5.83 6.94
C SER A 153 34.04 -5.34 7.54
N THR A 154 34.67 -6.18 8.34
CA THR A 154 36.08 -6.07 8.76
C THR A 154 36.93 -7.16 8.10
N GLY A 155 38.22 -6.91 7.90
CA GLY A 155 39.12 -7.80 7.15
C GLY A 155 39.19 -7.43 5.67
N ALA A 156 38.93 -8.38 4.77
CA ALA A 156 38.97 -8.12 3.32
C ALA A 156 37.87 -7.15 2.90
N ARG A 157 38.22 -6.06 2.20
CA ARG A 157 37.34 -4.92 1.87
C ARG A 157 36.72 -4.95 0.47
N SER A 158 36.63 -6.13 -0.15
CA SER A 158 36.06 -6.24 -1.51
C SER A 158 34.52 -6.30 -1.47
N PRO A 159 33.80 -5.54 -2.32
CA PRO A 159 32.34 -5.64 -2.46
C PRO A 159 31.83 -7.06 -2.76
N ALA A 160 32.68 -7.92 -3.33
CA ALA A 160 32.37 -9.31 -3.61
C ALA A 160 32.02 -10.11 -2.34
N PHE A 161 32.56 -9.76 -1.17
CA PHE A 161 32.21 -10.44 0.08
C PHE A 161 30.79 -10.11 0.54
N ARG A 162 30.33 -8.86 0.32
CA ARG A 162 28.94 -8.46 0.58
C ARG A 162 28.00 -9.20 -0.36
N ALA A 163 28.29 -9.18 -1.67
CA ALA A 163 27.50 -9.91 -2.66
C ALA A 163 27.43 -11.42 -2.36
N ALA A 164 28.54 -12.03 -1.94
CA ALA A 164 28.58 -13.42 -1.53
C ALA A 164 27.74 -13.69 -0.26
N LEU A 165 27.78 -12.79 0.73
CA LEU A 165 26.92 -12.90 1.91
C LEU A 165 25.44 -12.88 1.52
N LEU A 166 25.03 -11.89 0.72
CA LEU A 166 23.65 -11.78 0.23
C LEU A 166 23.22 -13.04 -0.50
N GLY A 167 24.04 -13.53 -1.44
CA GLY A 167 23.74 -14.74 -2.19
C GLY A 167 23.61 -16.00 -1.32
N LEU A 168 24.48 -16.16 -0.33
CA LEU A 168 24.44 -17.31 0.59
C LEU A 168 23.19 -17.30 1.48
N GLU A 169 22.82 -16.14 2.02
CA GLU A 169 21.63 -16.01 2.89
C GLU A 169 20.31 -16.04 2.09
N SER A 170 20.30 -15.55 0.85
CA SER A 170 19.13 -15.72 -0.04
C SER A 170 18.96 -17.18 -0.48
N THR A 171 20.06 -17.88 -0.76
CA THR A 171 20.01 -19.32 -1.14
C THR A 171 19.57 -20.20 0.03
N SER A 172 19.83 -19.80 1.28
CA SER A 172 19.37 -20.53 2.46
C SER A 172 17.86 -20.40 2.73
N GLY A 173 17.17 -19.51 2.02
CA GLY A 173 15.75 -19.22 2.20
C GLY A 173 15.44 -18.36 3.43
N LEU A 174 16.46 -17.87 4.15
CA LEU A 174 16.29 -17.01 5.32
C LEU A 174 16.09 -15.54 4.94
N TRP A 175 16.55 -15.16 3.75
CA TRP A 175 16.51 -13.79 3.26
C TRP A 175 15.68 -13.73 1.98
N LEU A 176 14.51 -13.10 2.09
CA LEU A 176 13.48 -13.03 1.06
C LEU A 176 13.14 -11.57 0.82
N GLU A 177 13.19 -11.15 -0.43
CA GLU A 177 12.73 -9.84 -0.88
C GLU A 177 11.69 -10.09 -1.97
N ASP A 178 10.42 -10.02 -1.60
CA ASP A 178 9.31 -10.21 -2.52
C ASP A 178 8.71 -8.85 -2.87
N THR A 179 8.68 -8.55 -4.16
CA THR A 179 8.25 -7.27 -4.69
C THR A 179 6.73 -7.10 -4.71
N SER A 180 5.95 -8.15 -4.45
CA SER A 180 4.48 -8.12 -4.50
C SER A 180 3.74 -9.14 -3.61
N ALA A 181 4.38 -9.69 -2.57
CA ALA A 181 3.76 -10.71 -1.70
C ALA A 181 2.56 -10.24 -0.86
N ILE A 182 2.24 -8.94 -0.83
CA ILE A 182 1.12 -8.44 0.00
C ILE A 182 -0.21 -8.71 -0.72
N GLU A 183 -1.03 -9.56 -0.11
CA GLU A 183 -2.39 -9.80 -0.58
C GLU A 183 -3.34 -8.72 -0.06
N ILE A 184 -3.97 -7.99 -1.00
CA ILE A 184 -4.92 -6.93 -0.70
C ILE A 184 -6.35 -7.48 -0.84
N ALA A 185 -7.10 -7.46 0.26
CA ALA A 185 -8.51 -7.84 0.29
C ALA A 185 -9.39 -6.59 0.18
N GLY A 186 -10.30 -6.59 -0.81
CA GLY A 186 -11.14 -5.43 -1.11
C GLY A 186 -10.31 -4.29 -1.68
N SER A 187 -10.08 -3.24 -0.90
CA SER A 187 -9.24 -2.10 -1.30
C SER A 187 -8.38 -1.51 -0.18
N ARG A 188 -8.54 -1.95 1.07
CA ARG A 188 -7.91 -1.32 2.23
C ARG A 188 -7.29 -2.31 3.22
N LEU A 189 -7.67 -3.58 3.15
CA LEU A 189 -7.18 -4.61 4.06
C LEU A 189 -6.02 -5.33 3.37
N PHE A 190 -4.95 -5.60 4.10
CA PHE A 190 -3.80 -6.33 3.58
C PHE A 190 -3.34 -7.42 4.53
N HIS A 191 -2.69 -8.43 3.96
CA HIS A 191 -1.97 -9.42 4.72
C HIS A 191 -0.71 -9.94 4.01
N ALA A 192 0.25 -10.42 4.80
CA ALA A 192 1.55 -10.92 4.38
C ALA A 192 2.02 -12.05 5.30
#